data_AF-A0A6P1J095-F1
#
_entry.id   AF-A0A6P1J095-F1
#
_cell.length_a   1.000
_cell.length_b   1.000
_cell.length_c   1.000
_cell.angle_alpha   90.00
_cell.angle_beta   90.00
_cell.angle_gamma   90.00
#
_symmetry.space_group_name_H-M   'P 1'
#
loop_
_entity.id
_entity.type
_entity.pdbx_description
1 polymer ?
#
loop_
_entity_poly.entity_id
_entity_poly.type
_entity_poly.pdbx_seq_one_letter_code
_entity_poly.pdbx_strand_id
1 'polypeptide(L)'
;MSPSNTTPSPTYAVRTKNAGPFWLTIDIFCDDKPTFWRLREDPRLCAQAIGDLLRTDANSVKIFHIDALDVIKISLPRPVVQGAVADRDMHGAQWAYLLQEQLEKPQ
;
A
#
# COMPACT_ATOMS: atom_id res chain seq x y z
N MET A 1 35.12 -0.22 -15.22
CA MET A 1 33.69 -0.57 -15.21
C MET A 1 33.29 -0.81 -13.78
N SER A 2 32.63 0.16 -13.13
CA SER A 2 32.07 -0.05 -11.80
C SER A 2 30.89 -1.03 -11.91
N PRO A 3 30.72 -1.97 -10.98
CA PRO A 3 29.54 -2.82 -10.95
C PRO A 3 28.30 -1.92 -10.81
N SER A 4 27.31 -2.10 -11.68
CA SER A 4 26.01 -1.45 -11.55
C SER A 4 25.31 -2.02 -10.32
N ASN A 5 25.32 -1.27 -9.21
CA ASN A 5 24.57 -1.59 -7.99
C ASN A 5 23.07 -1.31 -8.17
N THR A 6 22.47 -1.81 -9.24
CA THR A 6 21.02 -1.75 -9.41
C THR A 6 20.43 -2.85 -8.55
N THR A 7 19.97 -2.50 -7.34
CA THR A 7 19.06 -3.38 -6.60
C THR A 7 17.94 -3.76 -7.56
N PRO A 8 17.63 -5.06 -7.73
CA PRO A 8 16.54 -5.45 -8.62
C PRO A 8 15.26 -4.76 -8.13
N SER A 9 14.53 -4.13 -9.06
CA SER A 9 13.25 -3.50 -8.76
C SER A 9 12.30 -4.54 -8.13
N PRO A 10 11.45 -4.15 -7.17
CA PRO A 10 10.44 -5.06 -6.64
C PRO A 10 9.55 -5.58 -7.77
N THR A 11 9.12 -6.83 -7.70
CA THR A 11 8.19 -7.49 -8.64
C THR A 11 6.73 -7.04 -8.45
N TYR A 12 6.54 -5.83 -7.93
CA TYR A 12 5.25 -5.23 -7.63
C TYR A 12 5.36 -3.71 -7.60
N ALA A 13 4.24 -3.03 -7.82
CA ALA A 13 4.11 -1.58 -7.73
C ALA A 13 3.01 -1.18 -6.75
N VAL A 14 3.32 -0.26 -5.84
CA VAL A 14 2.36 0.30 -4.88
C VAL A 14 1.83 1.63 -5.41
N ARG A 15 0.51 1.76 -5.53
CA ARG A 15 -0.16 2.96 -6.04
C ARG A 15 -1.33 3.36 -5.15
N THR A 16 -1.58 4.64 -5.04
CA THR A 16 -2.78 5.14 -4.36
C THR A 16 -3.83 5.60 -5.35
N LYS A 17 -5.08 5.55 -4.92
CA LYS A 17 -6.20 6.22 -5.57
C LYS A 17 -7.19 6.71 -4.53
N ASN A 18 -7.86 7.80 -4.85
CA ASN A 18 -8.93 8.32 -4.00
C ASN A 18 -10.17 7.44 -4.12
N ALA A 19 -10.88 7.25 -3.00
CA ALA A 19 -12.12 6.48 -2.91
C ALA A 19 -13.22 7.37 -2.34
N GLY A 20 -13.49 8.47 -3.06
CA GLY A 20 -14.26 9.60 -2.53
C GLY A 20 -13.43 10.42 -1.53
N PRO A 21 -14.03 11.46 -0.93
CA PRO A 21 -13.29 12.44 -0.13
C PRO A 21 -12.90 11.94 1.27
N PHE A 22 -13.49 10.83 1.73
CA PHE A 22 -13.32 10.30 3.09
C PHE A 22 -12.44 9.06 3.17
N TRP A 23 -12.15 8.40 2.04
CA TRP A 23 -11.38 7.16 2.00
C TRP A 23 -10.22 7.29 1.00
N LEU A 24 -9.09 6.70 1.37
CA LEU A 24 -7.97 6.46 0.47
C LEU A 24 -7.86 4.97 0.21
N THR A 25 -7.45 4.60 -1.01
CA THR A 25 -7.14 3.22 -1.35
C THR A 25 -5.70 3.12 -1.84
N ILE A 26 -5.00 2.07 -1.40
CA ILE A 26 -3.69 1.66 -1.86
C ILE A 26 -3.87 0.32 -2.59
N ASP A 27 -3.47 0.26 -3.85
CA ASP A 27 -3.44 -0.95 -4.67
C ASP A 27 -1.97 -1.39 -4.81
N ILE A 28 -1.68 -2.66 -4.52
CA ILE A 28 -0.40 -3.32 -4.79
C ILE A 28 -0.60 -4.20 -6.02
N PHE A 29 -0.05 -3.76 -7.15
CA PHE A 29 -0.07 -4.50 -8.40
C PHE A 29 1.13 -5.43 -8.44
N CYS A 30 0.92 -6.74 -8.47
CA CYS A 30 1.99 -7.71 -8.59
C CYS A 30 2.25 -8.04 -10.06
N ASP A 31 3.50 -8.23 -10.44
CA ASP A 31 3.87 -8.57 -11.82
C ASP A 31 3.50 -10.01 -12.17
N ASP A 32 3.38 -10.87 -11.14
CA ASP A 32 3.09 -12.29 -11.31
C ASP A 32 2.32 -12.90 -10.12
N LYS A 33 1.77 -14.09 -10.41
CA LYS A 33 0.99 -14.89 -9.46
C LYS A 33 1.79 -15.29 -8.21
N PRO A 34 3.05 -15.75 -8.30
CA PRO A 34 3.86 -16.06 -7.12
C PRO A 34 4.08 -14.87 -6.19
N THR A 35 4.34 -13.67 -6.74
CA THR A 35 4.50 -12.44 -5.96
C THR A 35 3.22 -12.10 -5.23
N PHE A 36 2.08 -12.20 -5.92
CA PHE A 36 0.78 -11.98 -5.31
C PHE A 36 0.52 -12.93 -4.12
N TRP A 37 0.76 -14.23 -4.28
CA TRP A 37 0.58 -15.20 -3.18
C TRP A 37 1.50 -14.90 -2.01
N ARG A 38 2.77 -14.58 -2.27
CA ARG A 38 3.73 -14.21 -1.23
C ARG A 38 3.28 -12.98 -0.45
N LEU A 39 2.82 -11.93 -1.14
CA LEU A 39 2.36 -10.71 -0.47
C LEU A 39 1.02 -10.92 0.24
N ARG A 40 0.12 -11.72 -0.32
CA ARG A 40 -1.16 -12.09 0.31
C ARG A 40 -0.97 -12.75 1.69
N GLU A 41 0.14 -13.45 1.88
CA GLU A 41 0.50 -14.12 3.15
C GLU A 41 1.46 -13.29 4.02
N ASP A 42 1.88 -12.10 3.57
CA ASP A 42 2.83 -11.26 4.31
C ASP A 42 2.15 -10.65 5.57
N PRO A 43 2.64 -10.93 6.79
CA PRO A 43 2.03 -10.41 8.02
C PRO A 43 2.07 -8.88 8.09
N ARG A 44 2.95 -8.20 7.35
CA ARG A 44 3.00 -6.74 7.28
C ARG A 44 1.80 -6.15 6.53
N LEU A 45 1.08 -6.95 5.76
CA LEU A 45 -0.14 -6.56 5.05
C LEU A 45 -1.42 -6.96 5.79
N CYS A 46 -1.36 -7.41 7.06
CA CYS A 46 -2.57 -7.60 7.85
C CYS A 46 -3.15 -6.26 8.33
N ALA A 47 -4.45 -6.24 8.66
CA ALA A 47 -5.15 -5.02 9.08
C ALA A 47 -4.49 -4.29 10.27
N GLN A 48 -3.98 -5.06 11.24
CA GLN A 48 -3.27 -4.48 12.40
C GLN A 48 -1.97 -3.78 11.97
N ALA A 49 -1.12 -4.45 11.19
CA ALA A 49 0.14 -3.89 10.71
C ALA A 49 -0.07 -2.63 9.85
N ILE A 50 -1.09 -2.62 8.99
CA ILE A 50 -1.46 -1.45 8.20
C ILE A 50 -1.99 -0.32 9.10
N GLY A 51 -2.85 -0.65 10.07
CA GLY A 51 -3.37 0.29 11.05
C GLY A 51 -2.25 1.01 11.81
N ASP A 52 -1.27 0.24 12.29
CA ASP A 52 -0.10 0.77 13.00
C ASP A 52 0.79 1.63 12.09
N LEU A 53 1.07 1.17 10.87
CA LEU A 53 1.90 1.89 9.90
C LEU A 53 1.29 3.24 9.50
N LEU A 54 -0.02 3.26 9.22
CA LEU A 54 -0.73 4.43 8.69
C LEU A 54 -1.50 5.20 9.77
N ARG A 55 -1.34 4.82 11.05
CA ARG A 55 -1.95 5.47 12.22
C ARG A 55 -3.47 5.58 12.12
N THR A 56 -4.11 4.48 11.74
CA THR A 56 -5.58 4.36 11.67
C THR A 56 -6.06 3.18 12.52
N ASP A 57 -7.33 3.19 12.92
CA ASP A 57 -7.93 2.04 13.58
C ASP A 57 -7.91 0.82 12.63
N ALA A 58 -7.31 -0.29 13.07
CA ALA A 58 -7.24 -1.53 12.30
C ALA A 58 -8.63 -2.04 11.88
N ASN A 59 -9.68 -1.80 12.67
CA ASN A 59 -11.05 -2.19 12.34
C ASN A 59 -11.63 -1.40 11.15
N SER A 60 -11.05 -0.25 10.83
CA SER A 60 -11.43 0.57 9.68
C SER A 60 -10.67 0.20 8.40
N VAL A 61 -9.61 -0.60 8.51
CA VAL A 61 -8.80 -1.06 7.38
C VAL A 61 -9.53 -2.20 6.67
N LYS A 62 -9.75 -2.05 5.37
CA LYS A 62 -10.38 -3.06 4.52
C LYS A 62 -9.34 -3.58 3.52
N ILE A 63 -9.13 -4.89 3.53
CA ILE A 63 -8.16 -5.55 2.66
C ILE A 63 -8.89 -6.54 1.75
N PHE A 64 -8.62 -6.44 0.46
CA PHE A 64 -9.21 -7.28 -0.57
C PHE A 64 -8.12 -7.90 -1.43
N HIS A 65 -8.18 -9.21 -1.58
CA HIS A 65 -7.32 -9.97 -2.47
C HIS A 65 -8.06 -10.21 -3.78
N ILE A 66 -7.62 -9.55 -4.86
CA ILE A 66 -8.25 -9.63 -6.17
C ILE A 66 -7.46 -10.62 -7.01
N ASP A 67 -7.67 -11.91 -6.76
CA ASP A 67 -6.93 -13.00 -7.37
C ASP A 67 -6.96 -12.96 -8.91
N ALA A 68 -8.02 -12.45 -9.53
CA ALA A 68 -8.11 -12.35 -11.00
C ALA A 68 -7.16 -11.30 -11.62
N LEU A 69 -6.65 -10.37 -10.81
CA LEU A 69 -5.81 -9.25 -11.26
C LEU A 69 -4.41 -9.25 -10.63
N ASP A 70 -4.12 -10.21 -9.73
CA ASP A 70 -2.89 -10.22 -8.92
C ASP A 70 -2.68 -8.89 -8.15
N VAL A 71 -3.79 -8.37 -7.61
CA VAL A 71 -3.83 -7.09 -6.88
C VAL A 71 -4.28 -7.28 -5.44
N ILE A 72 -3.54 -6.69 -4.51
CA ILE A 72 -3.98 -6.48 -3.12
C ILE A 72 -4.48 -5.04 -3.00
N LYS A 73 -5.73 -4.87 -2.60
CA LYS A 73 -6.35 -3.57 -2.38
C LYS A 73 -6.52 -3.33 -0.88
N ILE A 74 -6.09 -2.18 -0.41
CA ILE A 74 -6.18 -1.74 0.98
C ILE A 74 -6.92 -0.40 1.00
N SER A 75 -8.06 -0.32 1.68
CA SER A 75 -8.83 0.92 1.83
C SER A 75 -8.94 1.29 3.30
N LEU A 76 -8.77 2.58 3.60
CA LEU A 76 -8.81 3.11 4.96
C LEU A 76 -9.32 4.56 4.99
N PRO A 77 -9.88 5.04 6.11
CA PRO A 77 -10.38 6.40 6.22
C PRO A 77 -9.23 7.42 6.16
N ARG A 78 -9.50 8.59 5.58
CA ARG A 78 -8.56 9.71 5.61
C ARG A 78 -8.69 10.45 6.95
N PRO A 79 -7.57 10.83 7.60
CA PRO A 79 -7.62 11.67 8.80
C PRO A 79 -8.09 13.09 8.49
N VAL A 80 -7.95 13.53 7.23
CA VAL A 80 -8.42 14.82 6.72
C VAL A 80 -9.20 14.60 5.42
N VAL A 81 -10.38 15.21 5.34
CA VAL A 81 -11.23 15.16 4.13
C VAL A 81 -10.46 15.71 2.92
N GLN A 82 -10.59 15.04 1.78
CA GLN A 82 -9.89 15.44 0.57
C GLN A 82 -10.23 16.85 0.11
N GLY A 83 -9.19 17.63 -0.18
CA GLY A 83 -9.33 19.01 -0.65
C GLY A 83 -9.62 20.03 0.47
N ALA A 84 -9.68 19.60 1.73
CA ALA A 84 -9.69 20.53 2.85
C ALA A 84 -8.37 21.31 2.91
N VAL A 85 -8.39 22.51 3.51
CA VAL A 85 -7.18 23.35 3.69
C VAL A 85 -6.05 22.63 4.45
N ALA A 86 -6.42 21.68 5.32
CA ALA A 86 -5.48 20.88 6.08
C ALA A 86 -4.98 19.62 5.33
N ASP A 87 -5.47 19.33 4.11
CA ASP A 87 -5.05 18.16 3.33
C ASP A 87 -3.66 18.39 2.74
N ARG A 88 -2.69 17.63 3.25
CA ARG A 88 -1.27 17.78 2.87
C ARG A 88 -0.83 16.79 1.79
N ASP A 89 -1.66 15.79 1.48
CA ASP A 89 -1.36 14.75 0.50
C ASP A 89 -2.65 14.32 -0.22
N MET A 90 -3.11 15.19 -1.12
CA MET A 90 -4.39 15.02 -1.83
C MET A 90 -4.48 13.70 -2.63
N HIS A 91 -3.34 13.15 -3.05
CA HIS A 91 -3.28 11.91 -3.83
C HIS A 91 -2.87 10.69 -2.99
N GLY A 92 -2.46 10.88 -1.74
CA GLY A 92 -2.00 9.80 -0.86
C GLY A 92 -0.63 9.23 -1.24
N ALA A 93 0.17 9.93 -2.03
CA ALA A 93 1.43 9.40 -2.55
C ALA A 93 2.41 9.00 -1.44
N GLN A 94 2.42 9.74 -0.32
CA GLN A 94 3.27 9.43 0.84
C GLN A 94 2.88 8.10 1.49
N TRP A 95 1.61 7.70 1.40
CA TRP A 95 1.08 6.49 2.03
C TRP A 95 1.50 5.25 1.24
N ALA A 96 1.45 5.31 -0.10
CA ALA A 96 2.01 4.26 -0.96
C ALA A 96 3.51 4.11 -0.72
N TYR A 97 4.24 5.22 -0.60
CA TYR A 97 5.68 5.18 -0.35
C TYR A 97 6.02 4.52 0.99
N LEU A 98 5.34 4.88 2.09
CA LEU A 98 5.54 4.25 3.40
C LEU A 98 5.26 2.75 3.38
N LEU A 99 4.21 2.32 2.68
CA LEU A 99 3.89 0.90 2.55
C LEU A 99 4.96 0.16 1.74
N GLN A 100 5.42 0.75 0.64
CA GLN A 100 6.49 0.18 -0.18
C GLN A 100 7.78 0.03 0.64
N GLU A 101 8.21 1.08 1.34
CA GLU A 101 9.40 1.03 2.21
C GLU A 101 9.27 -0.06 3.28
N GLN A 102 8.08 -0.22 3.87
CA GLN A 102 7.84 -1.24 4.88
C GLN A 102 7.98 -2.68 4.34
N LEU A 103 7.61 -2.91 3.08
CA LEU A 103 7.75 -4.21 2.42
C LEU A 103 9.19 -4.51 1.97
N GLU A 104 9.98 -3.47 1.70
CA GLU A 104 11.39 -3.56 1.31
C GLU A 104 12.33 -3.79 2.52
N LYS A 105 11.88 -3.49 3.74
CA LYS A 105 12.67 -3.79 4.96
C LYS A 105 12.89 -5.30 5.11
N PRO A 106 14.10 -5.73 5.55
CA PRO A 106 14.34 -7.10 5.98
C PRO A 106 13.37 -7.50 7.09
N GLN A 107 12.98 -8.79 7.10
CA GLN A 107 12.21 -9.39 8.20
C GLN A 107 13.09 -9.58 9.45
#